data_AF-A0A2V9IH88-F1
#
_entry.id   AF-A0A2V9IH88-F1
#
_cell.length_a   1.000
_cell.length_b   1.000
_cell.length_c   1.000
_cell.angle_alpha   90.00
_cell.angle_beta   90.00
_cell.angle_gamma   90.00
#
_symmetry.space_group_name_H-M   'P 1'
#
loop_
_entity.id
_entity.type
_entity.pdbx_description
1 polymer ?
#
loop_
_entity_poly.entity_id
_entity_poly.type
_entity_poly.pdbx_seq_one_letter_code
_entity_poly.pdbx_strand_id
1 'polypeptide(L)'
;TVRFPGHEPVRKKAECSLGFRIFRPPVAATVDTLDKRPKIVATRPSKEQKTSVRGRVLTWAGPYRTSGDWWDANPWARDEWDVVLSDGGLYCIGQDLQSGSWFVAGVYD
;
A
#
# COMPACT_ATOMS: atom_id res chain seq x y z
N THR A 1 11.57 -10.89 58.41
CA THR A 1 11.76 -10.43 57.02
C THR A 1 10.71 -11.08 56.14
N VAL A 2 9.63 -10.38 55.79
CA VAL A 2 8.60 -10.92 54.90
C VAL A 2 8.77 -10.22 53.55
N ARG A 3 9.23 -10.97 52.54
CA ARG A 3 9.30 -10.51 51.15
C ARG A 3 7.93 -10.73 50.51
N PHE A 4 7.35 -9.67 49.95
CA PHE A 4 6.17 -9.76 49.09
C PHE A 4 6.59 -10.22 47.69
N PRO A 5 5.81 -11.07 46.99
CA PRO A 5 6.12 -11.48 45.63
C PRO A 5 6.07 -10.26 44.69
N GLY A 6 7.06 -10.17 43.81
CA GLY A 6 7.23 -9.06 42.89
C GLY A 6 6.05 -8.95 41.92
N HIS A 7 5.54 -7.72 41.80
CA HIS A 7 4.71 -7.33 40.67
C HIS A 7 5.66 -7.22 39.46
N GLU A 8 5.74 -8.26 38.63
CA GLU A 8 6.33 -8.11 37.31
C GLU A 8 5.50 -7.08 36.53
N PRO A 9 6.12 -6.11 35.85
CA PRO A 9 5.37 -5.20 34.99
C PRO A 9 4.77 -6.03 33.85
N VAL A 10 3.44 -6.13 33.84
CA VAL A 10 2.71 -6.68 32.70
C VAL A 10 3.11 -5.86 31.49
N ARG A 11 3.86 -6.47 30.54
CA ARG A 11 4.11 -5.85 29.23
C ARG A 11 2.74 -5.51 28.65
N LYS A 12 2.41 -4.22 28.57
CA LYS A 12 1.27 -3.77 27.77
C LYS A 12 1.48 -4.36 26.38
N LYS A 13 0.52 -5.16 25.90
CA LYS A 13 0.45 -5.48 24.47
C LYS A 13 0.50 -4.14 23.74
N ALA A 14 1.52 -3.94 22.92
CA ALA A 14 1.49 -2.84 21.98
C ALA A 14 0.26 -3.11 21.09
N GLU A 15 -0.77 -2.29 21.25
CA GLU A 15 -1.88 -2.29 20.32
C GLU A 15 -1.32 -1.75 19.00
N CYS A 16 -1.04 -2.66 18.08
CA CYS A 16 -0.67 -2.29 16.73
C CYS A 16 -1.97 -1.90 16.01
N SER A 17 -2.33 -0.61 16.07
CA SER A 17 -3.37 -0.07 15.20
C SER A 17 -2.78 0.08 13.81
N LEU A 18 -3.31 -0.66 12.85
CA LEU A 18 -2.94 -0.48 11.44
C LEU A 18 -3.86 0.58 10.84
N GLY A 19 -3.35 1.78 10.56
CA GLY A 19 -4.06 2.82 9.83
C GLY A 19 -3.88 2.66 8.33
N PHE A 20 -4.72 3.32 7.53
CA PHE A 20 -4.48 3.50 6.10
C PHE A 20 -4.39 4.99 5.78
N ARG A 21 -3.21 5.41 5.32
CA ARG A 21 -2.94 6.80 4.95
C ARG A 21 -2.93 6.93 3.43
N ILE A 22 -4.00 7.54 2.91
CA ILE A 22 -4.18 7.79 1.49
C ILE A 22 -3.28 8.94 1.02
N PHE A 23 -2.63 8.74 -0.13
CA PHE A 23 -1.92 9.80 -0.84
C PHE A 23 -2.89 10.56 -1.75
N ARG A 24 -2.96 11.88 -1.55
CA ARG A 24 -3.79 12.79 -2.36
C ARG A 24 -2.90 13.92 -2.91
N PRO A 25 -2.63 13.96 -4.22
CA PRO A 25 -2.98 12.95 -5.23
C PRO A 25 -2.21 11.62 -5.02
N PRO A 26 -2.64 10.51 -5.64
CA PRO A 26 -1.86 9.27 -5.66
C PRO A 26 -0.46 9.51 -6.21
N VAL A 27 0.51 8.70 -5.75
CA VAL A 27 1.91 8.85 -6.17
C VAL A 27 2.14 8.04 -7.43
N ALA A 28 2.58 8.67 -8.53
CA ALA A 28 2.84 7.96 -9.77
C ALA A 28 3.95 6.92 -9.60
N ALA A 29 3.77 5.74 -10.19
CA ALA A 29 4.67 4.61 -10.03
C ALA A 29 4.99 3.91 -11.35
N THR A 30 6.06 3.12 -11.32
CA THR A 30 6.34 2.07 -12.28
C THR A 30 6.24 0.74 -11.54
N VAL A 31 5.50 -0.21 -12.12
CA VAL A 31 5.31 -1.54 -11.55
C VAL A 31 5.67 -2.58 -12.60
N ASP A 32 6.68 -3.39 -12.31
CA ASP A 32 7.01 -4.53 -13.14
C ASP A 32 6.08 -5.68 -12.78
N THR A 33 5.47 -6.28 -13.80
CA THR A 33 4.54 -7.40 -13.62
C THR A 33 5.03 -8.65 -14.34
N LEU A 34 4.70 -9.81 -13.77
CA LEU A 34 4.85 -11.12 -14.41
C LEU A 34 3.53 -11.87 -14.24
N ASP A 35 2.93 -12.34 -15.34
CA ASP A 35 1.61 -12.99 -15.34
C ASP A 35 0.53 -12.17 -14.61
N LYS A 36 0.52 -10.86 -14.83
CA LYS A 36 -0.37 -9.87 -14.17
C LYS A 36 -0.17 -9.76 -12.65
N ARG A 37 0.95 -10.24 -12.11
CA ARG A 37 1.30 -10.15 -10.69
C ARG A 37 2.40 -9.11 -10.48
N PRO A 38 2.28 -8.20 -9.52
CA PRO A 38 3.30 -7.19 -9.27
C PRO A 38 4.57 -7.84 -8.69
N LYS A 39 5.74 -7.40 -9.16
CA LYS A 39 7.06 -7.94 -8.76
C LYS A 39 7.99 -6.87 -8.20
N ILE A 40 7.98 -5.68 -8.80
CA ILE A 40 8.79 -4.54 -8.37
C ILE A 40 7.91 -3.31 -8.43
N VAL A 41 7.98 -2.48 -7.39
CA VAL A 41 7.31 -1.18 -7.33
C VAL A 41 8.37 -0.11 -7.14
N ALA A 42 8.27 0.98 -7.89
CA ALA A 42 9.08 2.17 -7.70
C ALA A 42 8.27 3.43 -8.01
N THR A 43 8.22 4.37 -7.07
CA THR A 43 7.62 5.69 -7.30
C THR A 43 8.49 6.54 -8.20
N ARG A 44 7.86 7.36 -9.04
CA ARG A 44 8.56 8.35 -9.85
C ARG A 44 8.85 9.59 -8.99
N PRO A 45 10.08 10.13 -9.02
CA PRO A 45 10.38 11.35 -8.29
C PRO A 45 9.56 12.53 -8.84
N SER A 46 8.98 13.33 -7.96
CA SER A 46 8.36 14.61 -8.31
C SER A 46 8.76 15.69 -7.30
N LYS A 47 8.74 16.96 -7.71
CA LYS A 47 9.08 18.08 -6.81
C LYS A 47 8.09 18.22 -5.65
N GLU A 48 6.87 17.74 -5.84
CA GLU A 48 5.75 17.91 -4.91
C GLU A 48 5.58 16.71 -3.97
N GLN A 49 6.01 15.51 -4.38
CA GLN A 49 5.93 14.29 -3.58
C GLN A 49 7.29 13.91 -3.01
N LYS A 50 7.45 14.12 -1.69
CA LYS A 50 8.62 13.69 -0.92
C LYS A 50 8.62 12.19 -0.58
N THR A 51 7.48 11.51 -0.75
CA THR A 51 7.33 10.09 -0.43
C THR A 51 7.99 9.24 -1.51
N SER A 52 8.98 8.43 -1.13
CA SER A 52 9.62 7.46 -2.02
C SER A 52 9.24 6.05 -1.58
N VAL A 53 8.61 5.29 -2.48
CA VAL A 53 8.29 3.87 -2.26
C VAL A 53 9.05 3.07 -3.31
N ARG A 54 9.90 2.12 -2.87
CA ARG A 54 10.66 1.28 -3.78
C ARG A 54 10.99 -0.07 -3.15
N GLY A 55 10.60 -1.15 -3.81
CA GLY A 55 10.94 -2.48 -3.33
C GLY A 55 10.50 -3.60 -4.24
N ARG A 56 11.03 -4.80 -3.96
CA ARG A 56 10.50 -6.05 -4.52
C ARG A 56 9.22 -6.41 -3.77
N VAL A 57 8.22 -6.89 -4.48
CA VAL A 57 7.00 -7.42 -3.88
C VAL A 57 7.31 -8.77 -3.24
N LEU A 58 7.12 -8.87 -1.93
CA LEU A 58 7.29 -10.11 -1.16
C LEU A 58 6.01 -10.94 -1.17
N THR A 59 4.87 -10.28 -0.99
CA THR A 59 3.54 -10.87 -1.11
C THR A 59 2.53 -9.80 -1.54
N TRP A 60 1.38 -10.23 -2.05
CA TRP A 60 0.33 -9.34 -2.55
C TRP A 60 -1.05 -9.96 -2.42
N ALA A 61 -2.07 -9.11 -2.41
CA ALA A 61 -3.49 -9.48 -2.52
C ALA A 61 -4.17 -8.60 -3.59
N GLY A 62 -5.17 -9.13 -4.29
CA GLY A 62 -5.84 -8.48 -5.42
C GLY A 62 -5.75 -9.28 -6.73
N PRO A 63 -5.96 -8.66 -7.91
CA PRO A 63 -6.48 -7.31 -8.06
C PRO A 63 -7.89 -7.18 -7.50
N TYR A 64 -8.14 -6.11 -6.76
CA TYR A 64 -9.47 -5.65 -6.43
C TYR A 64 -9.91 -4.68 -7.53
N ARG A 65 -10.92 -5.07 -8.29
CA ARG A 65 -11.50 -4.22 -9.34
C ARG A 65 -12.40 -3.18 -8.67
N THR A 66 -12.08 -1.91 -8.86
CA THR A 66 -12.99 -0.80 -8.59
C THR A 66 -13.40 -0.15 -9.91
N SER A 67 -14.66 0.25 -10.01
CA SER A 67 -15.18 0.98 -11.15
C SER A 67 -16.11 2.08 -10.68
N GLY A 68 -16.08 3.22 -11.34
CA GLY A 68 -16.99 4.32 -11.10
C GLY A 68 -17.44 4.96 -12.40
N ASP A 69 -18.33 5.93 -12.28
CA ASP A 69 -18.90 6.64 -13.42
C ASP A 69 -19.49 5.67 -14.46
N TRP A 70 -20.07 4.55 -13.99
CA TRP A 70 -20.72 3.54 -14.83
C TRP A 70 -21.96 4.08 -15.56
N TRP A 71 -22.48 5.21 -15.08
CA TRP A 71 -23.56 5.97 -15.71
C TRP A 71 -23.06 6.92 -16.81
N ASP A 72 -21.75 7.13 -16.94
CA ASP A 72 -21.13 7.97 -17.96
C ASP A 72 -20.62 7.12 -19.13
N ALA A 73 -20.44 7.73 -20.30
CA ALA A 73 -19.84 7.12 -21.47
C ALA A 73 -18.34 6.83 -21.30
N ASN A 74 -17.69 7.44 -20.31
CA ASN A 74 -16.28 7.21 -19.98
C ASN A 74 -16.10 6.65 -18.55
N PRO A 75 -16.54 5.40 -18.30
CA PRO A 75 -16.37 4.78 -16.99
C PRO A 75 -14.89 4.57 -16.70
N TRP A 76 -14.46 4.89 -15.48
CA TRP A 76 -13.12 4.53 -15.03
C TRP A 76 -13.14 3.18 -14.32
N ALA A 77 -12.05 2.45 -14.47
CA ALA A 77 -11.83 1.20 -13.75
C ALA A 77 -10.37 1.14 -13.30
N ARG A 78 -10.16 0.66 -12.08
CA ARG A 78 -8.83 0.44 -11.50
C ARG A 78 -8.75 -0.99 -11.00
N ASP A 79 -7.60 -1.60 -11.25
CA ASP A 79 -7.19 -2.78 -10.50
C ASP A 79 -6.27 -2.32 -9.38
N GLU A 80 -6.56 -2.71 -8.14
CA GLU A 80 -5.77 -2.35 -6.96
C GLU A 80 -5.19 -3.59 -6.26
N TRP A 81 -4.00 -3.47 -5.71
CA TRP A 81 -3.32 -4.53 -4.98
C TRP A 81 -2.76 -3.99 -3.67
N ASP A 82 -2.95 -4.75 -2.59
CA ASP A 82 -2.14 -4.59 -1.38
C ASP A 82 -0.83 -5.34 -1.59
N VAL A 83 0.31 -4.69 -1.37
CA VAL A 83 1.64 -5.27 -1.58
C VAL A 83 2.53 -5.04 -0.35
N VAL A 84 3.14 -6.12 0.14
CA VAL A 84 4.26 -6.02 1.09
C VAL A 84 5.54 -5.90 0.29
N LEU A 85 6.29 -4.83 0.50
CA LEU A 85 7.55 -4.59 -0.19
C LEU A 85 8.75 -4.99 0.68
N SER A 86 9.88 -5.21 0.02
CA SER A 86 11.15 -5.56 0.68
C SER A 86 11.74 -4.47 1.58
N ASP A 87 11.18 -3.26 1.56
CA ASP A 87 11.52 -2.17 2.50
C ASP A 87 10.80 -2.31 3.85
N GLY A 88 9.90 -3.30 3.98
CA GLY A 88 9.10 -3.56 5.18
C GLY A 88 7.74 -2.85 5.19
N GLY A 89 7.43 -2.02 4.19
CA GLY A 89 6.15 -1.33 4.09
C GLY A 89 5.04 -2.18 3.45
N LEU A 90 3.81 -1.92 3.87
CA LEU A 90 2.59 -2.41 3.25
C LEU A 90 1.91 -1.25 2.52
N TYR A 91 1.70 -1.41 1.21
CA TYR A 91 1.20 -0.33 0.35
C TYR A 91 -0.01 -0.81 -0.45
N CYS A 92 -0.93 0.10 -0.77
CA CYS A 92 -1.93 -0.12 -1.82
C CYS A 92 -1.41 0.51 -3.12
N ILE A 93 -1.23 -0.31 -4.16
CA ILE A 93 -0.89 0.12 -5.52
C ILE A 93 -2.10 -0.06 -6.44
N GLY A 94 -2.21 0.75 -7.47
CA GLY A 94 -3.27 0.61 -8.46
C GLY A 94 -2.79 0.82 -9.88
N GLN A 95 -3.49 0.19 -10.81
CA GLN A 95 -3.38 0.41 -12.24
C GLN A 95 -4.71 0.99 -12.74
N ASP A 96 -4.65 2.17 -13.33
CA ASP A 96 -5.75 2.72 -14.09
C ASP A 96 -5.90 1.93 -15.39
N LEU A 97 -7.04 1.28 -15.61
CA LEU A 97 -7.24 0.36 -16.72
C LEU A 97 -7.48 1.07 -18.06
N GLN A 98 -7.81 2.36 -18.03
CA GLN A 98 -7.99 3.15 -19.23
C GLN A 98 -6.65 3.63 -19.80
N SER A 99 -5.79 4.19 -18.94
CA SER A 99 -4.49 4.74 -19.32
C SER A 99 -3.33 3.75 -19.18
N GLY A 100 -3.53 2.65 -18.45
CA GLY A 100 -2.48 1.70 -18.08
C GLY A 100 -1.52 2.22 -16.99
N SER A 101 -1.75 3.42 -16.48
CA SER A 101 -0.85 4.10 -15.54
C SER A 101 -0.88 3.48 -14.15
N TRP A 102 0.29 3.32 -13.55
CA TRP A 102 0.45 2.81 -12.20
C TRP A 102 0.62 3.93 -11.18
N PHE A 103 0.10 3.70 -9.97
CA PHE A 103 0.23 4.60 -8.84
C PHE A 103 0.28 3.85 -7.50
N VAL A 104 0.74 4.53 -6.46
CA VAL A 104 0.59 4.13 -5.06
C VAL A 104 -0.54 4.98 -4.47
N ALA A 105 -1.61 4.31 -4.04
CA ALA A 105 -2.79 4.93 -3.44
C ALA A 105 -2.55 5.35 -2.00
N GLY A 106 -1.74 4.59 -1.25
CA GLY A 106 -1.47 4.86 0.15
C GLY A 106 -0.56 3.81 0.78
N VAL A 107 -0.33 4.00 2.09
CA VAL A 107 0.48 3.12 2.94
C VAL A 107 -0.33 2.73 4.17
N TYR A 108 -0.08 1.53 4.68
CA TYR A 108 -0.58 1.09 5.97
C TYR A 108 0.52 1.31 7.02
N ASP A 109 0.29 2.20 7.98
CA ASP A 109 1.23 2.62 9.02
C ASP A 109 0.55 2.97 10.37
#